data_AF-A0A143X7D5-F1
#
_entry.id   AF-A0A143X7D5-F1
#
_cell.length_a   1.000
_cell.length_b   1.000
_cell.length_c   1.000
_cell.angle_alpha   90.00
_cell.angle_beta   90.00
_cell.angle_gamma   90.00
#
_symmetry.space_group_name_H-M   'P 1'
#
loop_
_entity.id
_entity.type
_entity.pdbx_description
1 polymer ?
#
loop_
_entity_poly.entity_id
_entity_poly.type
_entity_poly.pdbx_seq_one_letter_code
_entity_poly.pdbx_strand_id
1 'polypeptide(L)'
;MTFVIIASFIHQIRPVVENLDDFYCVKKFGPKAFFYYNGNLPEDEVIPYVKAQIKAKLGSILVYEIYPLYKGIIDLTPYLPTEMKESKAYYQRKKDLSDAELEAYKQAHQLK
;
A
#
# COMPACT_ATOMS: atom_id res chain seq x y z
N MET A 1 4.04 -1.31 -7.91
CA MET A 1 2.78 -0.75 -7.31
C MET A 1 3.04 -0.18 -5.91
N THR A 2 2.32 0.87 -5.49
CA THR A 2 2.27 1.29 -4.07
C THR A 2 0.87 1.15 -3.49
N PHE A 3 0.77 0.76 -2.23
CA PHE A 3 -0.50 0.57 -1.53
C PHE A 3 -0.35 0.86 -0.03
N VAL A 4 -1.48 0.98 0.66
CA VAL A 4 -1.53 1.14 2.12
C VAL A 4 -2.37 0.03 2.74
N ILE A 5 -1.94 -0.46 3.90
CA ILE A 5 -2.76 -1.28 4.79
C ILE A 5 -3.14 -0.44 6.00
N ILE A 6 -4.43 -0.43 6.32
CA ILE A 6 -4.99 0.27 7.49
C ILE A 6 -5.59 -0.77 8.43
N ALA A 7 -5.06 -0.85 9.66
CA ALA A 7 -5.56 -1.77 10.67
C ALA A 7 -5.19 -1.31 12.08
N SER A 8 -6.07 -1.55 13.06
CA SER A 8 -5.76 -1.35 14.48
C SER A 8 -4.58 -2.22 14.95
N PHE A 9 -4.42 -3.39 14.34
CA PHE A 9 -3.35 -4.35 14.63
C PHE A 9 -2.25 -4.34 13.55
N ILE A 10 -1.96 -3.19 12.95
CA ILE A 10 -0.95 -3.07 11.88
C ILE A 10 0.44 -3.60 12.29
N HIS A 11 0.75 -3.58 13.59
CA HIS A 11 2.00 -4.13 14.12
C HIS A 11 2.13 -5.66 13.95
N GLN A 12 1.01 -6.38 13.81
CA GLN A 12 0.99 -7.82 13.52
C GLN A 12 0.94 -8.09 12.01
N ILE A 13 0.22 -7.26 11.26
CA ILE A 13 0.06 -7.42 9.80
C ILE A 13 1.33 -7.03 9.05
N ARG A 14 1.97 -5.91 9.42
CA ARG A 14 3.13 -5.38 8.69
C ARG A 14 4.26 -6.41 8.54
N PRO A 15 4.71 -7.11 9.59
CA PRO A 15 5.77 -8.11 9.45
C PRO A 15 5.41 -9.26 8.51
N VAL A 16 4.13 -9.64 8.41
CA VAL A 16 3.70 -10.68 7.47
C VAL A 16 3.96 -10.26 6.04
N VAL A 17 3.68 -9.00 5.71
CA VAL A 17 3.85 -8.46 4.37
C VAL A 17 5.32 -8.14 4.08
N GLU A 18 6.08 -7.64 5.06
CA GLU A 18 7.53 -7.41 4.92
C GLU A 18 8.33 -8.70 4.71
N ASN A 19 7.78 -9.86 5.10
CA ASN A 19 8.39 -11.17 4.87
C ASN A 19 8.04 -11.77 3.50
N LEU A 20 7.23 -11.10 2.69
CA LEU A 20 6.94 -11.54 1.31
C LEU A 20 7.99 -10.98 0.36
N ASP A 21 8.35 -11.77 -0.65
CA ASP A 21 9.32 -11.36 -1.66
C ASP A 21 8.83 -10.12 -2.44
N ASP A 22 9.74 -9.17 -2.62
CA ASP A 22 9.52 -7.90 -3.34
C ASP A 22 8.52 -6.92 -2.69
N PHE A 23 8.13 -7.14 -1.42
CA PHE A 23 7.28 -6.22 -0.65
C PHE A 23 8.06 -5.45 0.40
N TYR A 24 7.98 -4.13 0.35
CA TYR A 24 8.78 -3.25 1.19
C TYR A 24 7.91 -2.23 1.92
N CYS A 25 7.97 -2.17 3.25
CA CYS A 25 7.28 -1.15 4.02
C CYS A 25 8.06 0.18 3.96
N VAL A 26 7.58 1.12 3.15
CA VAL A 26 8.19 2.45 2.95
C VAL A 26 8.06 3.30 4.20
N LYS A 27 6.87 3.32 4.81
CA LYS A 27 6.64 4.06 6.06
C LYS A 27 5.45 3.55 6.86
N LYS A 28 5.46 3.83 8.16
CA LYS A 28 4.36 3.55 9.08
C LYS A 28 3.91 4.85 9.76
N PHE A 29 2.60 5.07 9.83
CA PHE A 29 2.01 6.20 10.55
C PHE A 29 0.72 5.77 11.25
N GLY A 30 0.78 5.62 12.58
CA GLY A 30 -0.34 5.14 13.39
C GLY A 30 -0.84 3.76 12.91
N PRO A 31 -2.13 3.61 12.57
CA PRO A 31 -2.71 2.36 12.08
C PRO A 31 -2.40 2.07 10.60
N LYS A 32 -1.63 2.93 9.92
CA LYS A 32 -1.33 2.83 8.49
C LYS A 32 0.10 2.35 8.26
N ALA A 33 0.29 1.38 7.36
CA ALA A 33 1.59 1.04 6.80
C ALA A 33 1.52 1.11 5.27
N PHE A 34 2.47 1.84 4.68
CA PHE A 34 2.56 2.08 3.25
C PHE A 34 3.64 1.17 2.67
N PHE A 35 3.28 0.47 1.61
CA PHE A 35 4.11 -0.53 0.97
C PHE A 35 4.42 -0.16 -0.46
N TYR A 36 5.60 -0.58 -0.90
CA TYR A 36 6.04 -0.60 -2.28
C TYR A 36 6.25 -2.06 -2.69
N TYR A 37 5.69 -2.42 -3.85
CA TYR A 37 5.86 -3.71 -4.49
C TYR A 37 6.65 -3.55 -5.78
N ASN A 38 7.75 -4.32 -5.90
CA ASN A 38 8.69 -4.30 -7.04
C ASN A 38 8.84 -5.67 -7.73
N GLY A 39 7.90 -6.58 -7.53
CA GLY A 39 7.94 -7.90 -8.15
C GLY A 39 7.20 -7.95 -9.49
N ASN A 40 6.99 -9.17 -10.00
CA ASN A 40 6.45 -9.42 -11.34
C ASN A 40 4.94 -9.72 -11.37
N LEU A 41 4.23 -9.70 -10.24
CA LEU A 41 2.79 -9.91 -10.22
C LEU A 41 2.06 -8.78 -10.95
N PRO A 42 1.00 -9.08 -11.72
CA PRO A 42 0.09 -8.08 -12.25
C PRO A 42 -0.45 -7.16 -11.13
N GLU A 43 -0.57 -5.86 -11.40
CA GLU A 43 -0.96 -4.89 -10.36
C GLU A 43 -2.32 -5.20 -9.71
N ASP A 44 -3.25 -5.74 -10.48
CA ASP A 44 -4.57 -6.16 -10.02
C ASP A 44 -4.54 -7.43 -9.15
N GLU A 45 -3.46 -8.21 -9.20
CA GLU A 45 -3.25 -9.40 -8.38
C GLU A 45 -2.50 -9.13 -7.07
N VAL A 46 -1.75 -8.03 -6.96
CA VAL A 46 -0.93 -7.70 -5.78
C VAL A 46 -1.76 -7.63 -4.50
N ILE A 47 -2.85 -6.87 -4.49
CA ILE A 47 -3.71 -6.73 -3.30
C ILE A 47 -4.40 -8.07 -2.94
N PRO A 48 -5.04 -8.79 -3.89
CA PRO A 48 -5.55 -10.14 -3.62
C PRO A 48 -4.50 -11.09 -3.03
N TYR A 49 -3.28 -11.09 -3.57
CA TYR A 49 -2.18 -11.89 -3.07
C TYR A 49 -1.83 -11.54 -1.62
N VAL A 50 -1.62 -10.26 -1.31
CA VAL A 50 -1.32 -9.79 0.06
C VAL A 50 -2.43 -10.19 1.04
N LYS A 51 -3.71 -10.02 0.65
CA LYS A 51 -4.85 -10.45 1.47
C LYS A 51 -4.82 -11.95 1.77
N ALA A 52 -4.50 -12.76 0.77
CA ALA A 52 -4.39 -14.21 0.93
C ALA A 52 -3.25 -14.58 1.90
N GLN A 53 -2.09 -13.93 1.79
CA GLN A 53 -0.94 -14.17 2.68
C GLN A 53 -1.24 -13.78 4.13
N ILE A 54 -1.87 -12.62 4.36
CA ILE A 54 -2.28 -12.19 5.70
C ILE A 54 -3.27 -13.20 6.30
N LYS A 55 -4.28 -13.61 5.52
CA LYS A 55 -5.28 -14.60 5.96
C LYS A 55 -4.65 -15.94 6.29
N ALA A 56 -3.68 -16.39 5.51
CA ALA A 56 -2.98 -17.66 5.73
C ALA A 56 -2.12 -17.64 7.01
N LYS A 57 -1.52 -16.50 7.35
CA LYS A 57 -0.61 -16.39 8.51
C LYS A 57 -1.30 -15.97 9.82
N LEU A 58 -2.30 -15.10 9.76
CA LEU A 58 -2.94 -14.51 10.95
C LEU A 58 -4.42 -14.92 11.11
N GLY A 59 -4.96 -15.70 10.17
CA GLY A 59 -6.35 -16.10 10.15
C GLY A 59 -7.30 -15.01 9.64
N SER A 60 -8.59 -15.32 9.66
CA SER A 60 -9.64 -14.44 9.10
C SER A 60 -10.24 -13.45 10.11
N ILE A 61 -9.73 -13.43 11.35
CA ILE A 61 -10.31 -12.65 12.45
C ILE A 61 -9.93 -11.17 12.42
N LEU A 62 -8.85 -10.82 11.71
CA LEU A 62 -8.36 -9.45 11.66
C LEU A 62 -9.15 -8.62 10.66
N VAL A 63 -9.71 -7.51 11.14
CA VAL A 63 -10.33 -6.49 10.29
C VAL A 63 -9.25 -5.52 9.82
N TYR A 64 -9.09 -5.41 8.51
CA TYR A 64 -8.14 -4.50 7.87
C TYR A 64 -8.63 -4.08 6.49
N GLU A 65 -8.14 -2.94 6.02
CA GLU A 65 -8.41 -2.44 4.69
C GLU A 65 -7.10 -2.29 3.91
N ILE A 66 -7.13 -2.57 2.61
CA ILE A 66 -5.99 -2.36 1.72
C ILE A 66 -6.46 -1.51 0.56
N TYR A 67 -5.76 -0.40 0.33
CA TYR A 67 -6.05 0.55 -0.74
C TYR A 67 -4.83 0.79 -1.61
N PRO A 68 -4.97 0.88 -2.94
CA PRO A 68 -3.91 1.40 -3.79
C PRO A 68 -3.67 2.89 -3.50
N LEU A 69 -2.53 3.42 -3.97
CA LEU A 69 -2.29 4.86 -3.94
C LEU A 69 -2.42 5.46 -5.34
N TYR A 70 -3.21 6.52 -5.47
CA TYR A 70 -3.30 7.34 -6.67
C TYR A 70 -2.53 8.66 -6.45
N LYS A 71 -1.46 8.89 -7.22
CA LYS A 71 -0.55 10.04 -7.06
C LYS A 71 -0.07 10.24 -5.61
N GLY A 72 0.17 9.15 -4.87
CA GLY A 72 0.61 9.18 -3.48
C GLY A 72 -0.49 9.45 -2.45
N ILE A 73 -1.76 9.50 -2.86
CA ILE A 73 -2.94 9.65 -1.98
C ILE A 73 -3.67 8.31 -1.92
N ILE A 74 -4.19 7.96 -0.75
CA ILE A 74 -5.00 6.73 -0.57
C ILE A 74 -6.19 6.76 -1.52
N ASP A 75 -6.29 5.78 -2.41
CA ASP A 75 -7.36 5.75 -3.39
C ASP A 75 -8.60 5.03 -2.82
N LEU A 76 -9.53 5.84 -2.31
CA LEU A 76 -10.81 5.36 -1.78
C LEU A 76 -11.83 5.00 -2.87
N THR A 77 -11.55 5.39 -4.12
CA THR A 77 -12.45 5.13 -5.26
C THR A 77 -11.67 4.55 -6.45
N PRO A 78 -10.99 3.39 -6.28
CA PRO A 78 -10.11 2.85 -7.32
C PRO A 78 -10.85 2.54 -8.62
N TYR A 79 -12.14 2.22 -8.54
CA TYR A 79 -13.03 1.95 -9.66
C TYR A 79 -13.35 3.18 -10.54
N LEU A 80 -13.07 4.40 -10.08
CA LEU A 80 -13.33 5.60 -10.88
C LEU A 80 -12.24 5.82 -11.94
N PRO A 81 -12.61 6.29 -13.15
CA PRO A 81 -11.64 6.72 -14.16
C PRO A 81 -10.74 7.85 -13.64
N THR A 82 -9.51 7.90 -14.17
CA THR A 82 -8.51 8.92 -13.81
C THR A 82 -9.03 10.34 -13.96
N GLU A 83 -9.70 10.65 -15.08
CA GLU A 83 -10.27 11.99 -15.34
C GLU A 83 -11.25 12.43 -14.25
N MET A 84 -12.07 11.49 -13.76
CA MET A 84 -13.01 11.75 -12.66
C MET A 84 -12.33 11.86 -11.30
N LYS A 85 -11.16 11.26 -11.11
CA LYS A 85 -10.36 11.45 -9.88
C LYS A 85 -9.71 12.83 -9.87
N GLU A 86 -9.22 13.31 -11.02
CA GLU A 86 -8.52 14.59 -11.13
C GLU A 86 -9.43 15.80 -10.85
N SER A 87 -10.72 15.69 -11.15
CA SER A 87 -11.71 16.72 -10.84
C SER A 87 -12.09 16.80 -9.35
N LYS A 88 -11.73 15.80 -8.54
CA LYS A 88 -12.09 15.76 -7.11
C LYS A 88 -11.01 16.42 -6.24
N ALA A 89 -11.45 17.37 -5.41
CA ALA A 89 -10.59 18.06 -4.43
C ALA A 89 -9.82 17.09 -3.50
N TYR A 90 -10.39 15.92 -3.21
CA TYR A 90 -9.72 14.89 -2.39
C TYR A 90 -8.35 14.48 -2.95
N TYR A 91 -8.19 14.36 -4.28
CA TYR A 91 -6.92 13.94 -4.89
C TYR A 91 -5.98 15.12 -5.19
N GLN A 92 -6.37 16.33 -4.80
CA GLN A 92 -5.54 17.54 -4.91
C GLN A 92 -4.91 17.93 -3.56
N ARG A 93 -5.19 17.16 -2.50
CA ARG A 93 -4.63 17.40 -1.16
C ARG A 93 -3.18 16.93 -1.05
N LYS A 94 -2.55 17.20 0.10
CA LYS A 94 -1.22 16.69 0.43
C LYS A 94 -1.18 15.15 0.33
N LYS A 95 -0.13 14.64 -0.34
CA LYS A 95 0.14 13.21 -0.50
C LYS A 95 0.23 12.51 0.87
N ASP A 96 -0.37 11.33 0.95
CA ASP A 96 -0.21 10.44 2.11
C ASP A 96 1.15 9.74 2.08
N LEU A 97 1.71 9.46 0.90
CA LEU A 97 3.09 9.05 0.62
C LEU A 97 3.64 9.92 -0.51
N SER A 98 4.67 10.72 -0.22
CA SER A 98 5.30 11.59 -1.22
C SER A 98 6.29 10.84 -2.10
N ASP A 99 6.53 11.35 -3.30
CA ASP A 99 7.49 10.74 -4.24
C ASP A 99 8.91 10.80 -3.65
N ALA A 100 9.27 11.89 -2.95
CA ALA A 100 10.55 12.01 -2.28
C ALA A 100 10.75 10.94 -1.18
N GLU A 101 9.70 10.62 -0.39
CA GLU A 101 9.76 9.53 0.59
C GLU A 101 9.96 8.17 -0.10
N LEU A 102 9.26 7.92 -1.21
CA LEU A 102 9.37 6.67 -1.96
C LEU A 102 10.75 6.51 -2.61
N GLU A 103 11.23 7.54 -3.29
CA GLU A 103 12.52 7.51 -3.99
C GLU A 103 13.69 7.44 -3.01
N ALA A 104 13.64 8.16 -1.89
CA ALA A 104 14.63 8.03 -0.83
C ALA A 104 14.68 6.60 -0.28
N TYR A 105 13.51 5.96 -0.09
CA TYR A 105 13.46 4.58 0.36
C TYR A 105 14.06 3.61 -0.66
N LYS A 106 13.69 3.73 -1.94
CA LYS A 106 14.23 2.90 -3.02
C LYS A 106 15.74 3.01 -3.13
N GLN A 107 16.28 4.23 -3.08
CA GLN A 107 17.73 4.46 -3.14
C GLN A 107 18.44 3.82 -1.94
N ALA A 108 17.91 3.98 -0.73
CA ALA A 108 18.48 3.38 0.47
C ALA A 108 18.51 1.84 0.44
N HIS A 109 17.59 1.22 -0.30
CA HIS A 109 17.42 -0.24 -0.38
C HIS A 109 17.82 -0.82 -1.75
N GLN A 110 18.43 -0.03 -2.63
CA GLN A 110 18.86 -0.42 -3.99
C GLN A 110 17.73 -1.03 -4.83
N LEU A 111 16.52 -0.51 -4.66
CA LEU A 111 15.33 -0.92 -5.40
C LEU A 111 15.17 -0.09 -6.68
N LYS A 112 14.52 -0.67 -7.69
CA LYS A 112 14.22 0.02 -8.95
C LYS A 112 12.99 0.92 -8.84
#